data_AF-A0A965NHG0-F1
#
_entry.id   AF-A0A965NHG0-F1
#
_cell.length_a   1.000
_cell.length_b   1.000
_cell.length_c   1.000
_cell.angle_alpha   90.00
_cell.angle_beta   90.00
_cell.angle_gamma   90.00
#
_symmetry.space_group_name_H-M   'P 1'
#
loop_
_entity.id
_entity.type
_entity.pdbx_description
1 polymer ?
#
loop_
_entity_poly.entity_id
_entity_poly.type
_entity_poly.pdbx_seq_one_letter_code
_entity_poly.pdbx_strand_id
1 'polypeptide(L)'
;MAHPLLDTLPGFPHKVSAAITALDKAWAEEGEEAARASQMNLVLMFGAGVKPEDAQARFDDAVLFAQRYPCRVIVLAARPVAEAKAPLEAKVNVVCFFDPARRGKRCCEALMLAHG
;
A
#
# COMPACT_ATOMS: atom_id res chain seq x y z
N MET A 1 15.77 -11.39 -5.75
CA MET A 1 15.00 -10.73 -6.83
C MET A 1 13.79 -10.11 -6.18
N ALA A 2 13.43 -8.90 -6.57
CA ALA A 2 12.28 -8.23 -5.98
C ALA A 2 10.98 -8.99 -6.33
N HIS A 3 10.01 -8.97 -5.42
CA HIS A 3 8.77 -9.72 -5.59
C HIS A 3 7.98 -9.14 -6.79
N PRO A 4 7.56 -9.94 -7.79
CA PRO A 4 6.93 -9.42 -9.02
C PRO A 4 5.73 -8.51 -8.75
N LEU A 5 4.89 -8.85 -7.77
CA LEU A 5 3.76 -8.00 -7.38
C LEU A 5 4.21 -6.66 -6.78
N LEU A 6 5.24 -6.65 -5.92
CA LEU A 6 5.72 -5.40 -5.33
C LEU A 6 6.45 -4.54 -6.37
N ASP A 7 7.07 -5.14 -7.38
CA ASP A 7 7.69 -4.39 -8.48
C ASP A 7 6.63 -3.67 -9.33
N THR A 8 5.49 -4.32 -9.59
CA THR A 8 4.40 -3.74 -10.39
C THR A 8 3.62 -2.67 -9.64
N LEU A 9 3.28 -2.90 -8.37
CA LEU A 9 2.46 -1.96 -7.60
C LEU A 9 3.18 -0.63 -7.34
N PRO A 10 2.48 0.51 -7.26
CA PRO A 10 3.12 1.81 -7.05
C PRO A 10 3.72 1.95 -5.64
N GLY A 11 4.69 2.87 -5.50
CA GLY A 11 5.28 3.23 -4.21
C GLY A 11 6.81 3.13 -4.19
N PHE A 12 7.39 3.31 -3.01
CA PHE A 12 8.83 3.29 -2.78
C PHE A 12 9.22 2.09 -1.93
N PRO A 13 10.29 1.36 -2.31
CA PRO A 13 10.77 0.23 -1.52
C PRO A 13 11.41 0.71 -0.21
N HIS A 14 11.14 -0.02 0.87
CA HIS A 14 11.70 0.24 2.19
C HIS A 14 12.15 -1.06 2.87
N LYS A 15 13.05 -0.93 3.85
CA LYS A 15 13.23 -2.00 4.85
C LYS A 15 11.93 -2.12 5.66
N VAL A 16 11.51 -3.34 5.97
CA VAL A 16 10.30 -3.59 6.79
C VAL A 16 10.32 -2.77 8.08
N SER A 17 11.46 -2.72 8.77
CA SER A 17 11.63 -1.97 10.02
C SER A 17 11.50 -0.44 9.86
N ALA A 18 11.65 0.08 8.65
CA ALA A 18 11.55 1.51 8.35
C ALA A 18 10.20 1.91 7.75
N ALA A 19 9.34 0.96 7.39
CA ALA A 19 8.10 1.23 6.64
C ALA A 19 7.14 2.14 7.43
N ILE A 20 6.95 1.89 8.73
CA ILE A 20 6.07 2.72 9.58
C ILE A 20 6.66 4.12 9.77
N THR A 21 7.97 4.23 10.00
CA THR A 21 8.65 5.54 10.13
C THR A 21 8.60 6.34 8.83
N ALA A 22 8.76 5.68 7.68
CA ALA A 22 8.62 6.32 6.37
C ALA A 22 7.20 6.85 6.16
N LEU A 23 6.20 6.10 6.60
CA LEU A 23 4.81 6.51 6.53
C LEU A 23 4.53 7.72 7.44
N ASP A 24 5.01 7.71 8.68
CA ASP A 24 4.88 8.86 9.58
C ASP A 24 5.52 10.13 9.00
N LYS A 25 6.69 9.99 8.37
CA LYS A 25 7.35 11.10 7.68
C LYS A 25 6.51 11.63 6.51
N ALA A 26 5.97 10.74 5.67
CA ALA A 26 5.13 11.14 4.55
C ALA A 26 3.91 11.93 5.04
N TRP A 27 3.24 11.50 6.12
CA TRP A 27 2.12 12.26 6.69
C TRP A 27 2.52 13.61 7.28
N ALA A 28 3.70 13.71 7.90
CA ALA A 28 4.19 14.97 8.43
C ALA A 28 4.40 16.02 7.32
N GLU A 29 4.78 15.59 6.11
CA GLU A 29 4.97 16.46 4.95
C GLU A 29 3.64 16.97 4.36
N GLU A 30 2.53 16.24 4.53
CA GLU A 30 1.22 16.59 3.94
C GLU A 30 0.44 17.67 4.70
N GLY A 31 0.77 17.92 5.98
CA GLY A 31 0.17 18.95 6.84
C GLY A 31 -1.13 18.55 7.57
N GLU A 32 -1.60 19.41 8.49
CA GLU A 32 -2.75 19.12 9.37
C GLU A 32 -4.10 18.98 8.65
N GLU A 33 -4.23 19.53 7.44
CA GLU A 33 -5.46 19.46 6.64
C GLU A 33 -5.66 18.09 5.96
N ALA A 34 -4.65 17.21 5.99
CA ALA A 34 -4.75 15.90 5.39
C ALA A 34 -5.60 14.96 6.28
N ALA A 35 -6.72 14.48 5.75
CA ALA A 35 -7.54 13.49 6.46
C ALA A 35 -6.76 12.17 6.58
N ARG A 36 -6.19 11.91 7.77
CA ARG A 36 -5.42 10.68 8.03
C ARG A 36 -6.34 9.45 7.99
N ALA A 37 -5.93 8.43 7.24
CA ALA A 37 -6.60 7.14 7.15
C ALA A 37 -6.49 6.36 8.47
N SER A 38 -7.21 6.80 9.51
CA SER A 38 -6.96 6.36 10.90
C SER A 38 -7.94 5.33 11.45
N GLN A 39 -9.07 5.08 10.78
CA GLN A 39 -10.18 4.32 11.39
C GLN A 39 -10.33 2.88 10.86
N MET A 40 -9.72 2.53 9.73
CA MET A 40 -9.94 1.23 9.08
C MET A 40 -8.73 0.77 8.27
N ASN A 41 -8.45 -0.53 8.31
CA ASN A 41 -7.51 -1.21 7.43
C ASN A 41 -8.27 -2.04 6.40
N LEU A 42 -7.94 -1.89 5.11
CA LEU A 42 -8.37 -2.77 4.04
C LEU A 42 -7.21 -3.69 3.67
N VAL A 43 -7.37 -4.99 3.88
CA VAL A 43 -6.31 -5.97 3.63
C VAL A 43 -6.53 -6.68 2.29
N LEU A 44 -5.56 -6.59 1.40
CA LEU A 44 -5.48 -7.36 0.16
C LEU A 44 -4.45 -8.48 0.33
N MET A 45 -4.92 -9.72 0.32
CA MET A 45 -4.05 -10.90 0.38
C MET A 45 -3.95 -11.53 -1.01
N PHE A 46 -2.75 -11.51 -1.59
CA PHE A 46 -2.46 -12.15 -2.86
C PHE A 46 -1.72 -13.46 -2.62
N GLY A 47 -2.27 -14.56 -3.15
CA GLY A 47 -1.59 -15.85 -3.18
C GLY A 47 -0.43 -15.86 -4.19
N ALA A 48 0.47 -16.84 -4.06
CA ALA A 48 1.67 -16.94 -4.88
C ALA A 48 1.45 -17.11 -6.40
N GLY A 49 0.24 -17.49 -6.82
CA GLY A 49 -0.12 -17.64 -8.24
C GLY A 49 -0.83 -16.44 -8.86
N VAL A 50 -1.01 -15.34 -8.11
CA VAL A 50 -1.66 -14.13 -8.62
C VAL A 50 -0.75 -13.47 -9.64
N LYS A 51 -1.31 -13.08 -10.79
CA LYS A 51 -0.56 -12.36 -11.82
C LYS A 51 -0.40 -10.89 -11.44
N PRO A 52 0.71 -10.23 -11.82
CA PRO A 52 0.92 -8.82 -11.52
C PRO A 52 -0.19 -7.89 -12.02
N GLU A 53 -0.79 -8.20 -13.18
CA GLU A 53 -1.86 -7.37 -13.76
C GLU A 53 -3.16 -7.48 -12.94
N ASP A 54 -3.48 -8.69 -12.46
CA ASP A 54 -4.64 -8.93 -11.60
C ASP A 54 -4.45 -8.23 -10.24
N ALA A 55 -3.24 -8.28 -9.68
CA ALA A 55 -2.91 -7.58 -8.45
C ALA A 55 -3.02 -6.05 -8.60
N GLN A 56 -2.53 -5.50 -9.71
CA GLN A 56 -2.65 -4.08 -10.02
C GLN A 56 -4.13 -3.65 -10.12
N ALA A 57 -4.96 -4.40 -10.84
CA ALA A 57 -6.38 -4.08 -10.96
C ALA A 57 -7.09 -4.06 -9.59
N ARG A 58 -6.81 -5.04 -8.71
CA ARG A 58 -7.39 -5.06 -7.36
C ARG A 58 -6.84 -3.96 -6.46
N PHE A 59 -5.57 -3.58 -6.65
CA PHE A 59 -4.98 -2.46 -5.94
C PHE A 59 -5.64 -1.14 -6.34
N ASP A 60 -5.88 -0.93 -7.63
CA ASP A 60 -6.55 0.27 -8.14
C ASP A 60 -7.99 0.39 -7.59
N ASP A 61 -8.74 -0.73 -7.55
CA ASP A 61 -10.06 -0.79 -6.92
C ASP A 61 -9.99 -0.41 -5.42
N ALA A 62 -8.98 -0.90 -4.70
CA ALA A 62 -8.78 -0.56 -3.29
C ALA A 62 -8.41 0.90 -3.07
N VAL A 63 -7.64 1.51 -3.97
CA VAL A 63 -7.34 2.94 -3.95
C VAL A 63 -8.60 3.76 -4.18
N LEU A 64 -9.44 3.41 -5.16
CA LEU A 64 -10.72 4.08 -5.39
C LEU A 64 -11.65 3.96 -4.18
N PHE A 65 -11.67 2.79 -3.53
CA PHE A 65 -12.39 2.60 -2.28
C PHE A 65 -11.85 3.50 -1.17
N ALA A 66 -10.52 3.54 -0.98
CA ALA A 66 -9.86 4.35 0.05
C ALA A 66 -10.04 5.87 -0.17
N GLN A 67 -10.15 6.32 -1.42
CA GLN A 67 -10.48 7.70 -1.76
C GLN A 67 -11.87 8.09 -1.26
N ARG A 68 -12.83 7.15 -1.32
CA ARG A 68 -14.21 7.38 -0.87
C ARG A 68 -14.35 7.19 0.65
N TYR A 69 -13.70 6.17 1.19
CA TYR A 69 -13.72 5.74 2.59
C TYR A 69 -12.28 5.68 3.12
N PRO A 70 -11.77 6.75 3.76
CA PRO A 70 -10.38 6.82 4.19
C PRO A 70 -9.96 5.58 5.00
N CYS A 71 -9.07 4.78 4.43
CA CYS A 71 -8.54 3.57 5.04
C CYS A 71 -7.09 3.32 4.61
N ARG A 72 -6.35 2.61 5.46
CA ARG A 72 -5.01 2.10 5.15
C ARG A 72 -5.15 0.82 4.35
N VAL A 73 -4.57 0.79 3.15
CA VAL A 73 -4.48 -0.44 2.36
C VAL A 73 -3.27 -1.24 2.85
N ILE A 74 -3.47 -2.51 3.18
CA ILE A 74 -2.39 -3.43 3.56
C ILE A 74 -2.34 -4.53 2.51
N VAL A 75 -1.24 -4.62 1.77
CA VAL A 75 -1.02 -5.65 0.75
C VAL A 75 -0.09 -6.71 1.31
N LEU A 76 -0.56 -7.95 1.34
CA LEU A 76 0.22 -9.13 1.69
C LEU A 76 0.39 -9.99 0.45
N ALA A 77 1.60 -10.05 -0.08
CA ALA A 77 1.94 -10.84 -1.26
C ALA A 77 2.69 -12.11 -0.82
N ALA A 78 2.04 -13.26 -0.99
CA ALA A 78 2.61 -14.54 -0.61
C ALA A 78 3.62 -15.02 -1.66
N ARG A 79 4.78 -15.48 -1.19
CA ARG A 79 5.77 -16.18 -2.00
C ARG A 79 5.41 -17.66 -2.18
N PRO A 80 5.86 -18.29 -3.28
CA PRO A 80 5.86 -19.74 -3.38
C PRO A 80 6.69 -20.36 -2.24
N VAL A 81 6.31 -21.56 -1.78
CA VAL A 81 7.02 -22.27 -0.69
C VAL A 81 8.52 -22.46 -0.98
N ALA A 82 8.88 -22.63 -2.26
CA ALA A 82 10.28 -22.75 -2.68
C ALA A 82 11.13 -21.50 -2.34
N GLU A 83 10.49 -20.35 -2.15
CA GLU A 83 11.11 -19.07 -1.83
C GLU A 83 10.94 -18.68 -0.36
N ALA A 84 10.55 -19.61 0.53
CA ALA A 84 10.21 -19.31 1.92
C ALA A 84 11.35 -18.69 2.78
N LYS A 85 12.58 -18.70 2.27
CA LYS A 85 13.77 -18.11 2.90
C LYS A 85 14.18 -16.79 2.27
N ALA A 86 13.44 -16.29 1.28
CA ALA A 86 13.71 -15.01 0.67
C ALA A 86 13.57 -13.89 1.69
N PRO A 87 14.39 -12.83 1.62
CA PRO A 87 14.22 -11.68 2.48
C PRO A 87 12.81 -11.08 2.37
N LEU A 88 12.27 -10.62 3.49
CA LEU A 88 11.05 -9.82 3.49
C LEU A 88 11.30 -8.51 2.75
N GLU A 89 10.37 -8.13 1.90
CA GLU A 89 10.41 -6.89 1.13
C GLU A 89 9.20 -6.05 1.48
N ALA A 90 9.41 -4.74 1.72
CA ALA A 90 8.33 -3.81 1.99
C ALA A 90 8.29 -2.69 0.95
N LYS A 91 7.09 -2.22 0.66
CA LYS A 91 6.86 -1.04 -0.20
C LYS A 91 5.81 -0.16 0.46
N VAL A 92 6.02 1.15 0.42
CA VAL A 92 5.09 2.13 0.96
C VAL A 92 4.64 3.04 -0.17
N ASN A 93 3.35 3.27 -0.27
CA ASN A 93 2.77 4.22 -1.20
C ASN A 93 1.88 5.19 -0.43
N VAL A 94 2.09 6.49 -0.62
CA VAL A 94 1.21 7.54 -0.09
C VAL A 94 0.83 8.42 -1.26
N VAL A 95 -0.46 8.55 -1.51
CA VAL A 95 -0.98 9.37 -2.61
C VAL A 95 -2.14 10.20 -2.10
N CYS A 96 -2.06 11.50 -2.32
CA CYS A 96 -3.13 12.44 -1.99
C CYS A 96 -3.96 12.78 -3.22
N PHE A 97 -5.27 12.79 -3.02
CA PHE A 97 -6.29 13.11 -3.99
C PHE A 97 -7.06 14.34 -3.52
N PHE A 98 -7.37 15.23 -4.45
CA PHE A 98 -8.25 16.36 -4.20
C PHE A 98 -9.66 15.99 -4.64
N ASP A 99 -10.63 16.01 -3.72
CA ASP A 99 -12.05 15.81 -4.04
C ASP A 99 -12.73 17.18 -4.20
N PRO A 100 -13.07 17.61 -5.44
CA PRO A 100 -13.72 18.90 -5.68
C PRO A 100 -15.11 18.99 -5.04
N ALA A 101 -15.81 17.86 -4.88
CA ALA A 101 -17.16 17.81 -4.33
C ALA A 101 -17.18 17.92 -2.80
N ARG A 102 -16.09 17.51 -2.13
CA ARG A 102 -15.99 17.52 -0.66
C ARG A 102 -15.00 18.55 -0.10
N ARG A 103 -14.42 19.41 -0.95
CA ARG A 103 -13.48 20.51 -0.61
C ARG A 103 -12.38 20.09 0.39
N GLY A 104 -11.81 18.90 0.21
CA GLY A 104 -10.82 18.37 1.15
C GLY A 104 -9.78 17.49 0.46
N LYS A 105 -8.54 17.57 0.95
CA LYS A 105 -7.42 16.69 0.58
C LYS A 105 -7.57 15.35 1.29
N ARG A 106 -7.58 14.25 0.53
CA ARG A 106 -7.66 12.89 1.06
C ARG A 106 -6.42 12.13 0.66
N CYS A 107 -5.70 11.58 1.62
CA CYS A 107 -4.52 10.79 1.31
C CYS A 107 -4.80 9.32 1.59
N CYS A 108 -4.49 8.50 0.59
CA CYS A 108 -4.53 7.05 0.69
C CYS A 108 -3.10 6.57 0.93
N GLU A 109 -2.97 5.66 1.89
CA GLU A 109 -1.72 5.00 2.18
C GLU A 109 -1.84 3.50 1.91
N ALA A 110 -0.78 2.92 1.36
CA ALA A 110 -0.64 1.49 1.20
C ALA A 110 0.68 1.01 1.81
N LEU A 111 0.58 0.02 2.68
CA LEU A 111 1.71 -0.74 3.22
C LEU A 111 1.72 -2.11 2.56
N MET A 112 2.81 -2.46 1.89
CA MET A 112 2.93 -3.70 1.14
C MET A 112 4.06 -4.55 1.71
N LEU A 113 3.82 -5.85 1.82
CA LEU A 113 4.79 -6.82 2.31
C LEU A 113 4.76 -8.06 1.43
N ALA A 114 5.92 -8.43 0.89
CA ALA A 114 6.14 -9.78 0.38
C ALA A 114 6.58 -10.69 1.53
N HIS A 115 5.86 -11.80 1.72
CA HIS A 115 6.07 -12.74 2.83
C HIS A 115 5.96 -14.19 2.36
N GLY A 116 6.39 -15.11 3.22
CA GLY A 116 6.41 -16.54 2.91
C GLY A 116 7.83 -17.02 2.89
#